data_AF-A0A259FGA4-F1
#
_entry.id   AF-A0A259FGA4-F1
#
_cell.length_a   1.000
_cell.length_b   1.000
_cell.length_c   1.000
_cell.angle_alpha   90.00
_cell.angle_beta   90.00
_cell.angle_gamma   90.00
#
_symmetry.space_group_name_H-M   'P 1'
#
loop_
_entity.id
_entity.type
_entity.pdbx_description
1 polymer ?
#
loop_
_entity_poly.entity_id
_entity_poly.type
_entity_poly.pdbx_seq_one_letter_code
_entity_poly.pdbx_strand_id
1 'polypeptide(L)'
;MQAARALTGQGLTPLLIDTRDRLFGRAAAQTLFDWQHQLDRGQILALPLADGLAWHAPGLHVSARGLAEATRHFDVLLIDCTLADIAQYAAGAREQALLAVRPDTLQTVYALLKTRAETGGLPTLLTGEAVSCERIRQACQRFLNATVAAALACIPDEDDAIAALAVRMAHEEPGCQPRYKTGHT
;
A
#
# COMPACT_ATOMS: atom_id res chain seq x y z
N MET A 1 1.03 6.70 -7.36
CA MET A 1 1.92 6.49 -8.53
C MET A 1 3.39 6.49 -8.15
N GLN A 2 3.91 7.49 -7.43
CA GLN A 2 5.33 7.52 -7.01
C GLN A 2 5.80 6.24 -6.28
N ALA A 3 4.97 5.65 -5.41
CA ALA A 3 5.31 4.39 -4.73
C ALA A 3 5.53 3.21 -5.70
N ALA A 4 4.67 3.06 -6.71
CA ALA A 4 4.82 2.04 -7.73
C ALA A 4 6.09 2.25 -8.57
N ARG A 5 6.39 3.52 -8.90
CA ARG A 5 7.61 3.89 -9.61
C ARG A 5 8.87 3.55 -8.83
N ALA A 6 8.88 3.87 -7.54
CA ALA A 6 10.00 3.62 -6.66
C ALA A 6 10.26 2.11 -6.48
N LEU A 7 9.20 1.31 -6.30
CA LEU A 7 9.29 -0.16 -6.24
C LEU A 7 9.81 -0.75 -7.55
N THR A 8 9.30 -0.27 -8.70
CA THR A 8 9.78 -0.67 -10.03
C THR A 8 11.26 -0.34 -10.21
N GLY A 9 11.71 0.83 -9.74
CA GLY A 9 13.12 1.21 -9.74
C GLY A 9 14.02 0.31 -8.89
N GLN A 10 13.46 -0.40 -7.91
CA GLN A 10 14.13 -1.42 -7.09
C GLN A 10 14.06 -2.83 -7.70
N GLY A 11 13.50 -2.98 -8.90
CA GLY A 11 13.33 -4.27 -9.57
C GLY A 11 12.19 -5.13 -9.03
N LEU A 12 11.31 -4.57 -8.19
CA LEU A 12 10.08 -5.22 -7.74
C LEU A 12 8.95 -5.01 -8.76
N THR A 13 8.00 -5.95 -8.77
CA THR A 13 6.83 -5.93 -9.66
C THR A 13 5.58 -5.56 -8.86
N PRO A 14 5.24 -4.26 -8.74
CA PRO A 14 4.06 -3.83 -8.00
C PRO A 14 2.77 -4.03 -8.82
N LEU A 15 1.70 -4.46 -8.14
CA LEU A 15 0.33 -4.35 -8.62
C LEU A 15 -0.43 -3.29 -7.82
N LEU A 16 -0.95 -2.28 -8.50
CA LEU A 16 -1.81 -1.27 -7.91
C LEU A 16 -3.28 -1.71 -8.00
N ILE A 17 -3.93 -1.95 -6.88
CA ILE A 17 -5.33 -2.37 -6.83
C ILE A 17 -6.19 -1.12 -6.59
N ASP A 18 -6.98 -0.75 -7.60
CA ASP A 18 -7.93 0.36 -7.52
C ASP A 18 -9.27 -0.11 -6.95
N THR A 19 -9.46 0.07 -5.64
CA THR A 19 -10.74 -0.26 -4.98
C THR A 19 -11.75 0.87 -5.00
N ARG A 20 -11.36 2.06 -5.46
CA ARG A 20 -12.13 3.32 -5.32
C ARG A 20 -12.48 3.98 -6.65
N ASP A 21 -12.11 3.36 -7.77
CA ASP A 21 -12.32 3.87 -9.12
C ASP A 21 -11.65 5.23 -9.38
N ARG A 22 -10.45 5.40 -8.80
CA ARG A 22 -9.70 6.68 -8.87
C ARG A 22 -8.59 6.67 -9.90
N LEU A 23 -8.07 5.49 -10.22
CA LEU A 23 -6.86 5.32 -11.02
C LEU A 23 -7.20 5.13 -12.50
N PHE A 24 -8.36 4.53 -12.78
CA PHE A 24 -8.78 4.22 -14.14
C PHE A 24 -9.72 5.24 -14.77
N GLY A 25 -10.43 6.06 -13.99
CA GLY A 25 -11.40 7.03 -14.53
C GLY A 25 -12.32 6.40 -15.58
N ARG A 26 -12.49 7.03 -16.76
CA ARG A 26 -13.29 6.47 -17.88
C ARG A 26 -12.72 5.18 -18.51
N ALA A 27 -11.49 4.78 -18.19
CA ALA A 27 -10.88 3.55 -18.71
C ALA A 27 -11.40 2.28 -18.02
N ALA A 28 -12.11 2.39 -16.89
CA ALA A 28 -12.76 1.27 -16.20
C ALA A 28 -13.79 0.54 -17.08
N ALA A 29 -14.27 1.17 -18.16
CA ALA A 29 -15.21 0.59 -19.13
C ALA A 29 -14.64 -0.57 -19.98
N GLN A 30 -13.40 -1.01 -19.75
CA GLN A 30 -12.69 -1.93 -20.66
C GLN A 30 -12.73 -3.42 -20.25
N THR A 31 -13.43 -3.80 -19.19
CA THR A 31 -13.47 -5.20 -18.74
C THR A 31 -14.87 -5.79 -18.90
N LEU A 32 -14.95 -6.98 -19.52
CA LEU A 32 -16.22 -7.72 -19.68
C LEU A 32 -16.63 -8.47 -18.40
N PHE A 33 -15.70 -8.67 -17.47
CA PHE A 33 -15.91 -9.41 -16.23
C PHE A 33 -15.52 -8.54 -15.06
N ASP A 34 -16.38 -8.44 -14.05
CA ASP A 34 -16.03 -7.81 -12.79
C ASP A 34 -14.87 -8.54 -12.08
N TRP A 35 -14.34 -7.94 -11.03
CA TRP A 35 -13.18 -8.48 -10.33
C TRP A 35 -13.51 -9.81 -9.64
N GLN A 36 -14.75 -10.04 -9.21
CA GLN A 36 -15.18 -11.30 -8.59
C GLN A 36 -15.05 -12.45 -9.58
N HIS A 37 -15.60 -12.29 -10.78
CA HIS A 37 -15.49 -13.28 -11.85
C HIS A 37 -14.03 -13.51 -12.29
N GLN A 38 -13.20 -12.46 -12.25
CA GLN A 38 -11.76 -12.59 -12.51
C GLN A 38 -11.07 -13.47 -11.45
N LEU A 39 -11.39 -13.31 -10.16
CA LEU A 39 -10.87 -14.16 -9.08
C LEU A 39 -11.36 -15.61 -9.19
N ASP A 40 -12.65 -15.81 -9.48
CA ASP A 40 -13.24 -17.16 -9.64
C ASP A 40 -12.56 -17.96 -10.76
N ARG A 41 -12.04 -17.27 -11.78
CA ARG A 41 -11.32 -17.86 -12.90
C ARG A 41 -9.81 -17.91 -12.69
N GLY A 42 -9.30 -17.35 -11.59
CA GLY A 42 -7.86 -17.22 -11.31
C GLY A 42 -7.13 -16.35 -12.33
N GLN A 43 -7.82 -15.39 -12.97
CA GLN A 43 -7.29 -14.56 -14.04
C GLN A 43 -7.63 -13.10 -13.78
N ILE A 44 -6.65 -12.33 -13.30
CA ILE A 44 -6.80 -10.87 -13.16
C ILE A 44 -6.39 -10.16 -14.45
N LEU A 45 -7.19 -9.18 -14.85
CA LEU A 45 -6.85 -8.28 -15.95
C LEU A 45 -6.08 -7.08 -15.39
N ALA A 46 -4.76 -7.22 -15.29
CA ALA A 46 -3.88 -6.11 -14.94
C ALA A 46 -3.62 -5.23 -16.17
N LEU A 47 -3.95 -3.95 -16.04
CA LEU A 47 -3.81 -2.93 -17.08
C LEU A 47 -2.51 -2.12 -16.86
N PRO A 48 -1.81 -1.73 -17.93
CA PRO A 48 -0.63 -0.89 -17.82
C PRO A 48 -0.99 0.53 -17.35
N LEU A 49 -0.21 1.05 -16.39
CA LEU A 49 -0.10 2.45 -16.03
C LEU A 49 1.32 2.96 -16.34
N ALA A 50 1.52 4.28 -16.28
CA ALA A 50 2.82 4.91 -16.56
C ALA A 50 3.99 4.31 -15.73
N ASP A 51 3.73 3.89 -14.50
CA ASP A 51 4.75 3.42 -13.55
C ASP A 51 4.43 2.03 -12.96
N GLY A 52 3.74 1.16 -13.71
CA GLY A 52 3.48 -0.21 -13.26
C GLY A 52 2.21 -0.82 -13.82
N LEU A 53 1.72 -1.87 -13.17
CA LEU A 53 0.47 -2.53 -13.49
C LEU A 53 -0.59 -2.16 -12.46
N ALA A 54 -1.83 -2.05 -12.89
CA ALA A 54 -2.95 -1.82 -12.02
C ALA A 54 -4.13 -2.73 -12.33
N TRP A 55 -4.94 -3.03 -11.33
CA TRP A 55 -6.13 -3.85 -11.46
C TRP A 55 -7.33 -3.10 -10.89
N HIS A 56 -8.39 -3.00 -11.69
CA HIS A 56 -9.63 -2.36 -11.27
C HIS A 56 -10.50 -3.35 -10.50
N ALA A 57 -10.62 -3.14 -9.20
CA ALA A 57 -11.34 -4.06 -8.30
C ALA A 57 -12.15 -3.26 -7.25
N PRO A 58 -13.19 -2.52 -7.67
CA PRO A 58 -13.96 -1.66 -6.79
C PRO A 58 -14.59 -2.43 -5.63
N GLY A 59 -14.33 -1.98 -4.40
CA GLY A 59 -14.83 -2.61 -3.18
C GLY A 59 -14.14 -3.93 -2.79
N LEU A 60 -13.02 -4.30 -3.45
CA LEU A 60 -12.24 -5.46 -3.05
C LEU A 60 -11.70 -5.31 -1.62
N HIS A 61 -11.88 -6.35 -0.82
CA HIS A 61 -11.25 -6.49 0.50
C HIS A 61 -10.01 -7.40 0.41
N VAL A 62 -8.95 -7.14 1.20
CA VAL A 62 -7.70 -7.95 1.19
C VAL A 62 -7.92 -9.42 1.53
N SER A 63 -9.00 -9.73 2.25
CA SER A 63 -9.37 -11.09 2.60
C SER A 63 -10.24 -11.78 1.53
N ALA A 64 -10.37 -11.17 0.34
CA ALA A 64 -11.14 -11.76 -0.74
C ALA A 64 -10.56 -13.13 -1.12
N ARG A 65 -11.44 -14.14 -1.20
CA ARG A 65 -11.05 -15.49 -1.58
C ARG A 65 -10.42 -15.49 -2.96
N GLY A 66 -9.29 -16.18 -3.11
CA GLY A 66 -8.57 -16.28 -4.38
C GLY A 66 -7.63 -15.11 -4.67
N LEU A 67 -7.66 -14.02 -3.90
CA LEU A 67 -6.80 -12.85 -4.11
C LEU A 67 -5.31 -13.22 -4.06
N ALA A 68 -4.89 -13.91 -3.01
CA ALA A 68 -3.49 -14.31 -2.82
C ALA A 68 -2.98 -15.17 -3.98
N GLU A 69 -3.80 -16.11 -4.46
CA GLU A 69 -3.45 -16.98 -5.58
C GLU A 69 -3.37 -16.21 -6.90
N ALA A 70 -4.35 -15.35 -7.16
CA ALA A 70 -4.45 -14.58 -8.39
C ALA A 70 -3.35 -13.51 -8.51
N THR A 71 -2.81 -13.06 -7.37
CA THR A 71 -1.78 -12.01 -7.30
C THR A 71 -0.38 -12.52 -6.93
N ARG A 72 -0.18 -13.85 -6.84
CA ARG A 72 1.10 -14.49 -6.47
C ARG A 72 2.29 -14.14 -7.36
N HIS A 73 2.05 -13.56 -8.52
CA HIS A 73 3.07 -13.19 -9.51
C HIS A 73 3.62 -11.77 -9.32
N PHE A 74 3.04 -11.02 -8.39
CA PHE A 74 3.48 -9.67 -8.04
C PHE A 74 4.24 -9.73 -6.72
N ASP A 75 5.33 -8.98 -6.65
CA ASP A 75 6.15 -8.91 -5.44
C ASP A 75 5.47 -8.05 -4.38
N VAL A 76 4.72 -7.02 -4.79
CA VAL A 76 4.08 -6.06 -3.88
C VAL A 76 2.68 -5.70 -4.36
N LEU A 77 1.71 -5.69 -3.43
CA LEU A 77 0.37 -5.18 -3.68
C LEU A 77 0.22 -3.79 -3.06
N LEU A 78 -0.09 -2.80 -3.89
CA LEU A 78 -0.43 -1.45 -3.46
C LEU A 78 -1.94 -1.25 -3.56
N ILE A 79 -2.62 -1.15 -2.43
CA ILE A 79 -4.08 -1.11 -2.40
C ILE A 79 -4.53 0.33 -2.16
N ASP A 80 -5.18 0.94 -3.16
CA ASP A 80 -5.84 2.23 -2.97
C ASP A 80 -7.06 2.01 -2.10
N CYS A 81 -7.05 2.59 -0.90
CA CYS A 81 -8.07 2.40 0.11
C CYS A 81 -8.28 3.68 0.93
N THR A 82 -9.44 3.80 1.56
CA THR A 82 -9.74 4.93 2.44
C THR A 82 -9.20 4.67 3.85
N LEU A 83 -9.08 5.73 4.66
CA LEU A 83 -8.75 5.60 6.09
C LEU A 83 -9.76 4.72 6.85
N ALA A 84 -11.00 4.59 6.38
CA ALA A 84 -11.98 3.69 6.97
C ALA A 84 -11.70 2.22 6.62
N ASP A 85 -11.28 1.94 5.37
CA ASP A 85 -10.96 0.60 4.89
C ASP A 85 -9.70 0.05 5.58
N ILE A 86 -8.61 0.83 5.54
CA ILE A 86 -7.95 1.33 6.75
C ILE A 86 -8.16 0.46 7.98
N ALA A 87 -9.05 0.91 8.84
CA ALA A 87 -9.34 0.35 10.16
C ALA A 87 -9.78 -1.13 10.16
N GLN A 88 -10.22 -1.68 9.03
CA GLN A 88 -10.78 -3.03 8.94
C GLN A 88 -9.73 -4.13 8.70
N TYR A 89 -8.54 -3.76 8.19
CA TYR A 89 -7.47 -4.73 7.94
C TYR A 89 -6.92 -5.32 9.25
N ALA A 90 -6.78 -6.64 9.36
CA ALA A 90 -6.26 -7.26 10.57
C ALA A 90 -4.75 -7.02 10.69
N ALA A 91 -4.24 -6.84 11.91
CA ALA A 91 -2.80 -6.77 12.13
C ALA A 91 -2.14 -8.11 11.77
N GLY A 92 -1.43 -8.15 10.64
CA GLY A 92 -0.67 -9.30 10.16
C GLY A 92 0.66 -8.83 9.58
N ALA A 93 1.74 -9.54 9.88
CA ALA A 93 3.14 -9.10 9.76
C ALA A 93 3.67 -8.84 8.33
N ARG A 94 2.82 -8.55 7.34
CA ARG A 94 3.20 -8.16 5.97
C ARG A 94 2.43 -6.96 5.43
N GLU A 95 1.47 -6.45 6.19
CA GLU A 95 0.70 -5.28 5.79
C GLU A 95 1.33 -4.03 6.41
N GLN A 96 1.57 -3.02 5.59
CA GLN A 96 2.05 -1.70 6.03
C GLN A 96 1.08 -0.64 5.51
N ALA A 97 0.72 0.34 6.35
CA ALA A 97 -0.09 1.47 5.90
C ALA A 97 0.80 2.60 5.40
N LEU A 98 0.49 3.13 4.22
CA LEU A 98 1.02 4.38 3.71
C LEU A 98 -0.06 5.45 3.82
N LEU A 99 0.11 6.43 4.70
CA LEU A 99 -0.86 7.49 4.95
C LEU A 99 -0.33 8.83 4.44
N ALA A 100 -1.04 9.42 3.48
CA ALA A 100 -0.78 10.78 3.04
C ALA A 100 -1.34 11.80 4.04
N VAL A 101 -0.45 12.60 4.63
CA VAL A 101 -0.75 13.60 5.65
C VAL A 101 -0.67 15.00 5.05
N ARG A 102 -1.74 15.75 5.25
CA ARG A 102 -1.86 17.17 4.92
C ARG A 102 -2.42 17.93 6.13
N PRO A 103 -2.28 19.26 6.18
CA PRO A 103 -2.82 20.05 7.28
C PRO A 103 -4.32 19.82 7.57
N ASP A 104 -5.11 19.59 6.52
CA ASP A 104 -6.55 19.35 6.60
C ASP A 104 -6.92 17.93 7.05
N THR A 105 -6.01 16.96 6.93
CA THR A 105 -6.27 15.55 7.27
C THR A 105 -5.69 15.12 8.62
N LEU A 106 -5.00 16.02 9.34
CA LEU A 106 -4.31 15.72 10.61
C LEU A 106 -5.20 14.99 11.61
N GLN A 107 -6.41 15.50 11.86
CA GLN A 107 -7.32 14.93 12.86
C GLN A 107 -7.78 13.53 12.47
N THR A 108 -8.10 13.31 11.19
CA THR A 108 -8.57 12.03 10.68
C THR A 108 -7.46 10.97 10.72
N VAL A 109 -6.23 11.34 10.33
CA VAL A 109 -5.06 10.46 10.40
C VAL A 109 -4.77 10.06 11.85
N TYR A 110 -4.75 11.03 12.77
CA TYR A 110 -4.52 10.74 14.19
C TYR A 110 -5.61 9.84 14.80
N ALA A 111 -6.88 10.08 14.46
CA ALA A 111 -7.98 9.24 14.93
C ALA A 111 -7.84 7.78 14.45
N LEU A 112 -7.44 7.58 13.19
CA LEU A 112 -7.16 6.23 12.67
C LEU A 112 -6.03 5.56 13.47
N LEU A 113 -4.92 6.27 13.68
CA LEU A 113 -3.77 5.73 14.43
C LEU A 113 -4.15 5.34 15.86
N LYS A 114 -5.01 6.13 16.51
CA LYS A 114 -5.56 5.80 17.83
C LYS A 114 -6.38 4.51 17.79
N THR A 115 -7.33 4.38 16.86
CA THR A 115 -8.14 3.15 16.70
C THR A 115 -7.26 1.93 16.41
N ARG A 116 -6.20 2.13 15.63
CA ARG A 116 -5.23 1.07 15.33
C ARG A 116 -4.38 0.66 16.52
N ALA A 117 -3.96 1.61 17.35
CA ALA A 117 -3.23 1.33 18.58
C ALA A 117 -4.02 0.38 19.51
N GLU A 118 -5.34 0.51 19.55
CA GLU A 118 -6.23 -0.31 20.38
C GLU A 118 -6.44 -1.74 19.83
N THR A 119 -6.22 -1.95 18.52
CA THR A 119 -6.54 -3.20 17.81
C THR A 119 -5.30 -4.04 17.44
N GLY A 120 -4.13 -3.69 17.96
CA GLY A 120 -2.88 -4.44 17.76
C GLY A 120 -1.83 -3.72 16.92
N GLY A 121 -2.14 -2.55 16.36
CA GLY A 121 -1.22 -1.71 15.60
C GLY A 121 -0.88 -2.26 14.21
N LEU A 122 -0.46 -1.36 13.32
CA LEU A 122 0.09 -1.68 12.02
C LEU A 122 1.33 -0.79 11.81
N PRO A 123 2.46 -1.33 11.33
CA PRO A 123 3.56 -0.49 10.87
C PRO A 123 3.02 0.55 9.89
N THR A 124 3.23 1.83 10.20
CA THR A 124 2.62 2.93 9.46
C THR A 124 3.67 3.92 9.00
N LEU A 125 3.64 4.24 7.72
CA LEU A 125 4.40 5.31 7.11
C LEU A 125 3.51 6.53 6.89
N LEU A 126 3.97 7.69 7.35
CA LEU A 126 3.39 8.99 7.03
C LEU A 126 4.17 9.62 5.87
N THR A 127 3.45 10.06 4.83
CA THR A 127 4.02 10.80 3.70
C THR A 127 3.32 12.13 3.50
N GLY A 128 4.00 13.13 2.97
CA GLY A 128 3.44 14.46 2.72
C GLY A 128 4.26 15.57 3.38
N GLU A 129 3.59 16.63 3.84
CA GLU A 129 4.27 17.80 4.39
C GLU A 129 5.01 17.44 5.69
N ALA A 130 6.30 17.78 5.77
CA ALA A 130 7.17 17.45 6.90
C ALA A 130 6.62 17.93 8.25
N VAL A 131 6.15 19.19 8.31
CA VAL A 131 5.55 19.76 9.53
C VAL A 131 4.28 19.01 9.94
N SER A 132 3.46 18.60 8.98
CA SER A 132 2.23 17.86 9.24
C SER A 132 2.53 16.44 9.74
N CYS A 133 3.47 15.74 9.12
CA CYS A 133 3.92 14.43 9.58
C CYS A 133 4.52 14.48 10.99
N GLU A 134 5.36 15.49 11.25
CA GLU A 134 5.99 15.70 12.55
C GLU A 134 4.96 15.98 13.66
N ARG A 135 3.92 16.78 13.36
CA ARG A 135 2.81 17.01 14.30
C ARG A 135 2.09 15.73 14.70
N ILE A 136 1.82 14.84 13.73
CA ILE A 136 1.20 13.54 14.02
C ILE A 136 2.13 12.69 14.88
N ARG A 137 3.43 12.63 14.55
CA ARG A 137 4.43 11.88 15.32
C ARG A 137 4.49 12.34 16.77
N GLN A 138 4.56 13.66 17.01
CA GLN A 138 4.56 14.24 18.35
C GLN A 138 3.25 13.94 19.10
N ALA A 139 2.09 14.04 18.44
CA ALA A 139 0.81 13.69 19.05
C ALA A 139 0.77 12.22 19.46
N CYS A 140 1.23 11.30 18.61
CA CYS A 140 1.30 9.89 18.93
C CYS A 140 2.25 9.61 20.11
N GLN A 141 3.42 10.25 20.14
CA GLN A 141 4.36 10.13 21.27
C GLN A 141 3.78 10.62 22.60
N ARG A 142 2.95 11.66 22.55
CA ARG A 142 2.38 12.28 23.76
C ARG A 142 1.15 11.55 24.29
N PHE A 143 0.33 11.01 23.40
CA PHE A 143 -1.02 10.55 23.74
C PHE A 143 -1.29 9.07 23.43
N LEU A 144 -0.47 8.43 22.60
CA LEU A 144 -0.52 6.99 22.35
C LEU A 144 0.64 6.29 23.04
N ASN A 145 0.63 4.95 23.04
CA ASN A 145 1.71 4.18 23.65
C ASN A 145 3.03 4.31 22.84
N ALA A 146 4.16 4.10 23.51
CA ALA A 146 5.48 4.21 22.91
C ALA A 146 5.70 3.24 21.73
N THR A 147 5.01 2.09 21.74
CA THR A 147 5.08 1.08 20.68
C THR A 147 4.52 1.61 19.36
N VAL A 148 3.36 2.27 19.39
CA VAL A 148 2.73 2.85 18.20
C VAL A 148 3.54 4.02 17.67
N ALA A 149 4.09 4.84 18.57
CA ALA A 149 4.99 5.92 18.18
C ALA A 149 6.30 5.41 17.54
N ALA A 150 6.82 4.27 17.97
CA ALA A 150 8.00 3.63 17.37
C ALA A 150 7.70 2.94 16.03
N ALA A 151 6.46 2.46 15.84
CA ALA A 151 6.01 1.86 14.58
C ALA A 151 5.64 2.90 13.50
N LEU A 152 5.67 4.19 13.85
CA LEU A 152 5.45 5.31 12.94
C LEU A 152 6.77 5.80 12.35
N ALA A 153 6.86 5.80 11.03
CA ALA A 153 7.94 6.46 10.31
C ALA A 153 7.38 7.62 9.47
N CYS A 154 8.12 8.73 9.43
CA CYS A 154 7.78 9.89 8.63
C CYS A 154 8.74 9.99 7.44
N ILE A 155 8.18 10.15 6.26
CA ILE A 155 8.90 10.21 4.99
C ILE A 155 8.32 11.43 4.26
N PRO A 156 8.92 12.62 4.44
CA PRO A 156 8.40 13.83 3.81
C PRO A 156 8.45 13.70 2.29
N ASP A 157 7.59 14.47 1.60
CA ASP A 157 7.41 14.43 0.14
C ASP A 157 8.64 14.97 -0.61
N GLU A 158 9.73 14.22 -0.57
CA GLU A 158 10.88 14.31 -1.47
C GLU A 158 10.99 12.92 -2.14
N ASP A 159 11.18 12.86 -3.46
CA ASP A 159 11.07 11.60 -4.23
C ASP A 159 11.95 10.44 -3.70
N ASP A 160 13.05 10.74 -2.99
CA ASP A 160 13.94 9.77 -2.33
C ASP A 160 13.28 9.01 -1.18
N ALA A 161 12.26 9.61 -0.57
CA ALA A 161 11.65 9.15 0.65
C ALA A 161 10.69 7.96 0.33
N ILE A 162 9.97 8.03 -0.78
CA ILE A 162 9.16 6.92 -1.28
C ILE A 162 10.04 5.75 -1.78
N ALA A 163 11.22 6.06 -2.33
CA ALA A 163 12.23 5.04 -2.62
C ALA A 163 12.76 4.36 -1.35
N ALA A 164 12.97 5.11 -0.26
CA ALA A 164 13.34 4.53 1.02
C ALA A 164 12.26 3.59 1.60
N LEU A 165 10.97 3.90 1.40
CA LEU A 165 9.90 2.97 1.76
C LEU A 165 9.98 1.69 0.93
N ALA A 166 10.10 1.81 -0.39
CA ALA A 166 10.21 0.67 -1.30
C ALA A 166 11.35 -0.28 -0.88
N VAL A 167 12.51 0.28 -0.48
CA VAL A 167 13.66 -0.47 0.05
C VAL A 167 13.34 -1.19 1.36
N ARG A 168 12.61 -0.55 2.28
CA ARG A 168 12.19 -1.16 3.54
C ARG A 168 11.20 -2.30 3.33
N MET A 169 10.20 -2.10 2.47
CA MET A 169 9.25 -3.15 2.10
C MET A 169 9.98 -4.37 1.51
N ALA A 170 10.98 -4.15 0.65
CA ALA A 170 11.80 -5.21 0.09
C ALA A 170 12.62 -5.97 1.16
N HIS A 171 13.10 -5.28 2.20
CA HIS A 171 13.92 -5.88 3.26
C HIS A 171 13.10 -6.63 4.31
N GLU A 172 11.83 -6.27 4.51
CA GLU A 172 10.95 -6.94 5.47
C GLU A 172 10.43 -8.30 4.94
N GLU A 173 10.76 -8.68 3.70
CA GLU A 173 10.53 -10.02 3.16
C GLU A 173 11.70 -10.99 3.44
N PRO A 174 11.56 -11.98 4.34
CA PRO A 174 12.50 -13.08 4.41
C PRO A 174 12.25 -14.03 3.22
N GLY A 175 13.03 -13.89 2.15
CA GLY A 175 13.20 -14.97 1.18
C GLY A 175 13.25 -14.66 -0.31
N CYS A 176 13.16 -13.41 -0.76
CA CYS A 176 13.29 -13.12 -2.20
C CYS A 176 14.73 -12.77 -2.57
N GLN A 177 15.58 -13.80 -2.78
CA GLN A 177 16.82 -13.59 -3.53
C GLN A 177 16.45 -13.43 -5.02
N PRO A 178 16.91 -12.36 -5.70
CA PRO A 178 16.64 -12.17 -7.11
C PRO A 178 17.24 -13.33 -7.91
N ARG A 179 16.36 -14.14 -8.52
CA ARG A 179 16.77 -15.16 -9.49
C ARG A 179 17.19 -14.44 -10.77
N TYR A 180 18.48 -14.14 -10.88
CA TYR A 180 19.10 -13.83 -12.17
C TYR A 180 18.84 -15.02 -13.11
N LYS A 181 18.00 -14.81 -14.13
CA LYS A 181 17.97 -15.69 -15.29
C LYS A 181 19.27 -15.46 -16.06
N THR A 182 20.26 -16.33 -15.84
CA THR A 182 21.37 -16.49 -16.77
C THR A 182 20.78 -16.97 -18.09
N GLY A 183 20.74 -16.09 -19.08
CA GLY A 183 20.45 -16.45 -20.46
C GLY A 183 21.52 -17.42 -20.94
N HIS A 184 21.09 -18.60 -21.41
CA HIS A 184 21.93 -19.46 -22.22
C HIS A 184 21.77 -19.04 -23.68
N THR A 185 22.94 -18.76 -24.27
CA THR A 185 23.29 -18.61 -25.69
C THR A 185 22.55 -19.53 -26.64
#